data_AF-A0A956QXG6-F1
#
_entry.id   AF-A0A956QXG6-F1
#
_cell.length_a   1.000
_cell.length_b   1.000
_cell.length_c   1.000
_cell.angle_alpha   90.00
_cell.angle_beta   90.00
_cell.angle_gamma   90.00
#
_symmetry.space_group_name_H-M   'P 1'
#
loop_
_entity.id
_entity.type
_entity.pdbx_description
1 polymer ?
#
loop_
_entity_poly.entity_id
_entity_poly.type
_entity_poly.pdbx_seq_one_letter_code
_entity_poly.pdbx_strand_id
1 'polypeptide(L)'
;MQSKFLTAFKNDIASKTPGLLVYLNLADTLRLNIHLGHQVVDRVIEDVTRGLSDSVGSGGASKRVAGDIWLAFYETSDFPRLASLLQELTRTDGITLGWKATGEKDGETKICERTVRTEITISCRCLYLDLASTEAFDEQIELMSSHYWKINPGVPETLDTAMASPEVRWCSVKAYPKEYPSCPFCQGREFDWTDGDTTIYGASGDCLSCGADVDFRGVEFTD
;
A
#
# COMPACT_ATOMS: atom_id res chain seq x y z
N MET A 1 13.35 8.68 -3.76
CA MET A 1 12.39 9.71 -4.23
C MET A 1 13.06 10.54 -5.32
N GLN A 2 12.36 10.94 -6.40
CA GLN A 2 13.03 11.68 -7.49
C GLN A 2 13.35 13.11 -7.06
N SER A 3 14.64 13.43 -6.90
CA SER A 3 15.16 14.71 -6.40
C SER A 3 14.52 15.94 -7.08
N LYS A 4 14.27 15.90 -8.39
CA LYS A 4 13.64 17.00 -9.13
C LYS A 4 12.25 17.41 -8.63
N PHE A 5 11.42 16.45 -8.19
CA PHE A 5 10.06 16.73 -7.75
C PHE A 5 10.04 17.37 -6.36
N LEU A 6 10.95 16.94 -5.48
CA LEU A 6 11.16 17.55 -4.16
C LEU A 6 11.62 19.00 -4.29
N THR A 7 12.65 19.26 -5.11
CA THR A 7 13.14 20.62 -5.33
C THR A 7 12.05 21.53 -5.90
N ALA A 8 11.28 21.04 -6.87
CA ALA A 8 10.18 21.82 -7.44
C ALA A 8 9.10 22.11 -6.39
N PHE A 9 8.68 21.13 -5.59
CA PHE A 9 7.71 21.34 -4.52
C PHE A 9 8.21 22.32 -3.45
N LYS A 10 9.48 22.19 -3.03
CA LYS A 10 10.13 23.12 -2.09
C LYS A 10 10.08 24.57 -2.58
N ASN A 11 10.34 24.79 -3.87
CA ASN A 11 10.25 26.11 -4.48
C ASN A 11 8.80 26.62 -4.53
N ASP A 12 7.83 25.75 -4.85
CA ASP A 12 6.41 26.10 -4.93
C ASP A 12 5.85 26.59 -3.58
N ILE A 13 6.39 26.10 -2.46
CA ILE A 13 5.93 26.44 -1.11
C ILE A 13 6.74 27.54 -0.42
N ALA A 14 7.87 28.00 -1.00
CA ALA A 14 8.79 28.92 -0.33
C ALA A 14 8.14 30.27 0.05
N SER A 15 7.22 30.78 -0.77
CA SER A 15 6.46 32.00 -0.46
C SER A 15 5.19 31.77 0.36
N LYS A 16 4.88 30.50 0.68
CA LYS A 16 3.67 30.08 1.40
C LYS A 16 3.96 29.74 2.86
N THR A 17 5.23 29.55 3.24
CA THR A 17 5.62 29.35 4.64
C THR A 17 5.41 30.60 5.47
N PRO A 18 5.01 30.50 6.76
CA PRO A 18 4.84 29.26 7.54
C PRO A 18 3.50 28.54 7.29
N GLY A 19 3.46 27.23 7.54
CA GLY A 19 2.25 26.41 7.39
C GLY A 19 2.49 24.92 7.68
N LEU A 20 1.58 24.05 7.26
CA LEU A 20 1.64 22.62 7.54
C LEU A 20 2.21 21.85 6.36
N LEU A 21 3.34 21.17 6.57
CA LEU A 21 3.89 20.22 5.62
C LEU A 21 3.28 18.84 5.86
N VAL A 22 2.79 18.22 4.80
CA VAL A 22 2.09 16.93 4.83
C VAL A 22 2.82 15.93 3.94
N TYR A 23 3.02 14.72 4.46
CA TYR A 23 3.54 13.55 3.74
C TYR A 23 2.46 12.48 3.70
N LEU A 24 2.01 12.15 2.49
CA LEU A 24 0.93 11.20 2.26
C LEU A 24 1.45 9.98 1.50
N ASN A 25 1.09 8.78 1.95
CA ASN A 25 1.40 7.52 1.27
C ASN A 25 0.14 6.66 1.11
N LEU A 26 -0.09 6.08 -0.07
CA LEU A 26 -1.13 5.06 -0.26
C LEU A 26 -0.67 3.77 0.44
N ALA A 27 -1.45 3.31 1.41
CA ALA A 27 -1.01 2.22 2.26
C ALA A 27 -1.08 0.88 1.53
N ASP A 28 0.01 0.10 1.61
CA ASP A 28 0.05 -1.31 1.19
C ASP A 28 -0.23 -1.52 -0.31
N THR A 29 0.24 -0.58 -1.14
CA THR A 29 0.07 -0.55 -2.61
C THR A 29 0.41 -1.88 -3.28
N LEU A 30 1.42 -2.62 -2.79
CA LEU A 30 1.76 -3.94 -3.32
C LEU A 30 0.60 -4.94 -3.16
N ARG A 31 0.00 -5.04 -1.98
CA ARG A 31 -1.15 -5.96 -1.76
C ARG A 31 -2.39 -5.50 -2.50
N LEU A 32 -2.61 -4.19 -2.59
CA LEU A 32 -3.68 -3.65 -3.43
C LEU A 32 -3.50 -4.06 -4.90
N ASN A 33 -2.27 -3.96 -5.44
CA ASN A 33 -1.99 -4.40 -6.81
C ASN A 33 -2.23 -5.89 -7.02
N ILE A 34 -1.80 -6.73 -6.07
CA ILE A 34 -1.98 -8.19 -6.13
C ILE A 34 -3.47 -8.56 -6.15
N HIS A 35 -4.29 -7.91 -5.32
CA HIS A 35 -5.67 -8.35 -5.09
C HIS A 35 -6.72 -7.60 -5.90
N LEU A 36 -6.47 -6.33 -6.25
CA LEU A 36 -7.40 -5.49 -7.00
C LEU A 36 -6.93 -5.27 -8.44
N GLY A 37 -5.67 -5.58 -8.75
CA GLY A 37 -5.06 -5.32 -10.05
C GLY A 37 -4.59 -3.87 -10.22
N HIS A 38 -3.55 -3.70 -11.03
CA HIS A 38 -2.89 -2.40 -11.27
C HIS A 38 -3.86 -1.31 -11.74
N GLN A 39 -4.82 -1.63 -12.61
CA GLN A 39 -5.77 -0.65 -13.13
C GLN A 39 -6.68 -0.04 -12.04
N VAL A 40 -7.05 -0.83 -11.02
CA VAL A 40 -7.82 -0.31 -9.89
C VAL A 40 -6.95 0.61 -9.04
N VAL A 41 -5.71 0.20 -8.77
CA VAL A 41 -4.75 0.99 -7.98
C VAL A 41 -4.38 2.30 -8.68
N ASP A 42 -4.22 2.30 -10.00
CA ASP A 42 -3.95 3.51 -10.77
C ASP A 42 -5.10 4.52 -10.65
N ARG A 43 -6.36 4.07 -10.68
CA ARG A 43 -7.53 4.93 -10.42
C ARG A 43 -7.53 5.49 -9.00
N VAL A 44 -7.19 4.68 -8.00
CA VAL A 44 -7.05 5.15 -6.61
C VAL A 44 -5.97 6.23 -6.51
N ILE A 45 -4.84 6.04 -7.17
CA ILE A 45 -3.75 7.03 -7.23
C ILE A 45 -4.22 8.35 -7.88
N GLU A 46 -5.02 8.28 -8.94
CA GLU A 46 -5.64 9.45 -9.58
C GLU A 46 -6.61 10.16 -8.63
N ASP A 47 -7.45 9.40 -7.92
CA ASP A 47 -8.40 9.91 -6.93
C ASP A 47 -7.69 10.62 -5.78
N VAL A 48 -6.62 10.02 -5.23
CA VAL A 48 -5.78 10.64 -4.20
C VAL A 48 -5.14 11.92 -4.72
N THR A 49 -4.58 11.89 -5.94
CA THR A 49 -3.91 13.06 -6.53
C THR A 49 -4.87 14.23 -6.70
N ARG A 50 -6.07 13.96 -7.22
CA ARG A 50 -7.12 14.95 -7.41
C ARG A 50 -7.65 15.48 -6.08
N GLY A 51 -8.06 14.60 -5.17
CA GLY A 51 -8.59 15.00 -3.87
C GLY A 51 -7.60 15.82 -3.06
N LEU A 52 -6.31 15.46 -3.10
CA LEU A 52 -5.25 16.25 -2.46
C LEU A 52 -5.11 17.64 -3.09
N SER A 53 -5.13 17.73 -4.42
CA SER A 53 -5.09 19.02 -5.13
C SER A 53 -6.29 19.92 -4.80
N ASP A 54 -7.47 19.35 -4.66
CA ASP A 54 -8.69 20.12 -4.34
C ASP A 54 -8.73 20.57 -2.87
N SER A 55 -8.12 19.79 -1.97
CA SER A 55 -8.16 20.01 -0.52
C SER A 55 -7.21 21.11 0.00
N VAL A 56 -6.06 21.34 -0.65
CA VAL A 56 -5.01 22.27 -0.15
C VAL A 56 -5.42 23.75 -0.16
N GLY A 57 -6.52 24.10 -0.83
CA GLY A 57 -6.99 25.48 -0.94
C GLY A 57 -6.09 26.36 -1.81
N SER A 58 -6.43 27.65 -1.91
CA SER A 58 -5.71 28.61 -2.77
C SER A 58 -4.33 29.00 -2.24
N GLY A 59 -4.12 28.90 -0.93
CA GLY A 59 -2.85 29.20 -0.26
C GLY A 59 -1.90 28.01 -0.18
N GLY A 60 -2.35 26.80 -0.52
CA GLY A 60 -1.56 25.58 -0.41
C GLY A 60 -0.91 25.12 -1.72
N ALA A 61 -0.32 23.93 -1.68
CA ALA A 61 0.24 23.24 -2.83
C ALA A 61 0.23 21.73 -2.60
N SER A 62 0.14 20.92 -3.67
CA SER A 62 0.33 19.48 -3.57
C SER A 62 1.11 18.94 -4.77
N LYS A 63 1.80 17.80 -4.57
CA LYS A 63 2.57 17.14 -5.63
C LYS A 63 2.78 15.67 -5.37
N ARG A 64 2.60 14.84 -6.39
CA ARG A 64 3.03 13.44 -6.38
C ARG A 64 4.54 13.36 -6.61
N VAL A 65 5.27 12.77 -5.66
CA VAL A 65 6.75 12.73 -5.66
C VAL A 65 7.32 11.33 -5.88
N ALA A 66 6.48 10.30 -5.78
CA ALA A 66 6.78 8.91 -6.15
C ALA A 66 5.51 8.17 -6.61
N GLY A 67 5.61 6.86 -6.86
CA GLY A 67 4.49 6.02 -7.28
C GLY A 67 3.28 6.14 -6.37
N ASP A 68 3.47 6.05 -5.07
CA ASP A 68 2.40 6.03 -4.07
C ASP A 68 2.63 7.06 -2.95
N ILE A 69 3.38 8.14 -3.25
CA ILE A 69 3.76 9.17 -2.28
C ILE A 69 3.45 10.56 -2.83
N TRP A 70 2.82 11.39 -1.99
CA TRP A 70 2.54 12.79 -2.25
C TRP A 70 3.04 13.67 -1.11
N LEU A 71 3.39 14.90 -1.46
CA LEU A 71 3.57 15.99 -0.51
C LEU A 71 2.45 16.99 -0.69
N ALA A 72 2.02 17.60 0.41
CA ALA A 72 1.11 18.73 0.39
C ALA A 72 1.53 19.77 1.42
N PHE A 73 1.11 21.00 1.18
CA PHE A 73 1.33 22.13 2.06
C PHE A 73 0.01 22.86 2.24
N TYR A 74 -0.36 23.08 3.49
CA TYR A 74 -1.63 23.72 3.87
C TYR A 74 -1.36 24.96 4.70
N GLU A 75 -2.23 25.95 4.58
CA GLU A 75 -2.41 26.93 5.65
C GLU A 75 -2.98 26.20 6.88
N THR A 76 -2.58 26.60 8.09
CA THR A 76 -3.02 25.95 9.34
C THR A 76 -4.55 25.93 9.47
N SER A 77 -5.25 26.93 8.94
CA SER A 77 -6.71 27.01 8.91
C SER A 77 -7.39 25.97 8.02
N ASP A 78 -6.69 25.40 7.04
CA ASP A 78 -7.24 24.42 6.10
C ASP A 78 -7.00 22.97 6.54
N PHE A 79 -6.36 22.72 7.69
CA PHE A 79 -6.14 21.38 8.23
C PHE A 79 -7.41 20.50 8.33
N PRO A 80 -8.61 21.01 8.70
CA PRO A 80 -9.82 20.20 8.71
C PRO A 80 -10.18 19.58 7.35
N ARG A 81 -9.75 20.20 6.25
CA ARG A 81 -9.97 19.67 4.89
C ARG A 81 -9.13 18.41 4.65
N LEU A 82 -7.90 18.36 5.16
CA LEU A 82 -7.05 17.17 5.08
C LEU A 82 -7.68 15.99 5.82
N ALA A 83 -8.20 16.20 7.02
CA ALA A 83 -8.86 15.15 7.79
C ALA A 83 -10.11 14.62 7.06
N SER A 84 -10.89 15.53 6.45
CA SER A 84 -12.08 15.17 5.66
C SER A 84 -11.70 14.35 4.41
N LEU A 85 -10.67 14.78 3.69
CA LEU A 85 -10.14 14.06 2.52
C LEU A 85 -9.71 12.62 2.88
N LEU A 86 -9.00 12.42 4.01
CA LEU A 86 -8.55 11.08 4.42
C LEU A 86 -9.72 10.14 4.72
N GLN A 87 -10.81 10.66 5.27
CA GLN A 87 -12.03 9.90 5.49
C GLN A 87 -12.69 9.53 4.16
N GLU A 88 -12.79 10.46 3.21
CA GLU A 88 -13.36 10.23 1.88
C GLU A 88 -12.55 9.23 1.05
N LEU A 89 -11.22 9.25 1.17
CA LEU A 89 -10.32 8.30 0.50
C LEU A 89 -10.31 6.92 1.16
N THR A 90 -10.80 6.80 2.39
CA THR A 90 -10.85 5.51 3.09
C THR A 90 -12.06 4.72 2.64
N ARG A 91 -11.82 3.56 2.04
CA ARG A 91 -12.89 2.66 1.59
C ARG A 91 -12.54 1.23 1.96
N THR A 92 -13.56 0.44 2.28
CA THR A 92 -13.43 -1.00 2.48
C THR A 92 -14.33 -1.73 1.49
N ASP A 93 -13.72 -2.60 0.68
CA ASP A 93 -14.41 -3.39 -0.33
C ASP A 93 -14.44 -4.86 0.09
N GLY A 94 -15.57 -5.53 -0.15
CA GLY A 94 -15.68 -6.98 0.01
C GLY A 94 -15.02 -7.70 -1.16
N ILE A 95 -14.11 -8.63 -0.88
CA ILE A 95 -13.41 -9.42 -1.91
C ILE A 95 -13.41 -10.90 -1.55
N THR A 96 -13.25 -11.75 -2.56
CA THR A 96 -12.89 -13.15 -2.33
C THR A 96 -11.42 -13.30 -2.62
N LEU A 97 -10.68 -13.97 -1.75
CA LEU A 97 -9.25 -14.25 -1.93
C LEU A 97 -8.98 -15.71 -1.70
N GLY A 98 -7.91 -16.23 -2.31
CA GLY A 98 -7.54 -17.62 -2.15
C GLY A 98 -6.26 -17.98 -2.86
N TRP A 99 -5.87 -19.24 -2.68
CA TRP A 99 -4.81 -19.87 -3.45
C TRP A 99 -5.35 -21.06 -4.22
N LYS A 100 -4.71 -21.33 -5.36
CA LYS A 100 -4.91 -22.52 -6.19
C LYS A 100 -3.55 -23.17 -6.40
N ALA A 101 -3.50 -24.48 -6.15
CA ALA A 101 -2.35 -25.32 -6.47
C ALA A 101 -2.75 -26.25 -7.63
N THR A 102 -1.97 -26.24 -8.70
CA THR A 102 -2.11 -27.16 -9.83
C THR A 102 -0.88 -28.04 -9.83
N GLY A 103 -1.07 -29.34 -9.72
CA GLY A 103 0.02 -30.31 -9.70
C GLY A 103 -0.05 -31.25 -10.89
N GLU A 104 1.11 -31.62 -11.42
CA GLU A 104 1.25 -32.60 -12.49
C GLU A 104 2.16 -33.75 -12.04
N LYS A 105 1.70 -34.99 -12.26
CA LYS A 105 2.48 -36.19 -11.95
C LYS A 105 2.01 -37.37 -12.78
N ASP A 106 2.95 -38.11 -13.38
CA ASP A 106 2.67 -39.34 -14.16
C ASP A 106 1.60 -39.15 -15.26
N GLY A 107 1.53 -37.94 -15.86
CA GLY A 107 0.54 -37.57 -16.86
C GLY A 107 -0.86 -37.24 -16.32
N GLU A 108 -1.05 -37.24 -15.00
CA GLU A 108 -2.26 -36.77 -14.32
C GLU A 108 -2.08 -35.33 -13.83
N THR A 109 -3.13 -34.51 -13.96
CA THR A 109 -3.20 -33.17 -13.37
C THR A 109 -4.22 -33.15 -12.23
N LYS A 110 -3.84 -32.65 -11.06
CA LYS A 110 -4.76 -32.41 -9.93
C LYS A 110 -4.74 -30.96 -9.50
N ILE A 111 -5.90 -30.49 -9.05
CA ILE A 111 -6.08 -29.12 -8.58
C ILE A 111 -6.62 -29.16 -7.15
N CYS A 112 -6.07 -28.32 -6.27
CA CYS A 112 -6.71 -27.98 -5.01
C CYS A 112 -6.70 -26.46 -4.81
N GLU A 113 -7.78 -25.94 -4.26
CA GLU A 113 -7.93 -24.50 -4.02
C GLU A 113 -8.60 -24.23 -2.68
N ARG A 114 -8.30 -23.07 -2.09
CA ARG A 114 -8.97 -22.58 -0.89
C ARG A 114 -9.23 -21.10 -1.02
N THR A 115 -10.47 -20.70 -0.75
CA THR A 115 -10.92 -19.31 -0.80
C THR A 115 -11.55 -18.88 0.52
N VAL A 116 -11.56 -17.57 0.76
CA VAL A 116 -12.24 -16.92 1.86
C VAL A 116 -12.87 -15.62 1.37
N ARG A 117 -14.08 -15.32 1.82
CA ARG A 117 -14.66 -13.97 1.68
C ARG A 117 -14.09 -13.08 2.78
N THR A 118 -13.56 -11.94 2.40
CA THR A 118 -12.83 -11.04 3.29
C THR A 118 -13.04 -9.59 2.87
N GLU A 119 -12.35 -8.69 3.53
CA GLU A 119 -12.40 -7.25 3.28
C GLU A 119 -10.99 -6.75 2.94
N ILE A 120 -10.92 -5.81 1.99
CA ILE A 120 -9.71 -5.05 1.68
C ILE A 120 -9.98 -3.58 1.90
N THR A 121 -9.09 -2.92 2.64
CA THR A 121 -9.20 -1.50 2.97
C THR A 121 -8.18 -0.72 2.17
N ILE A 122 -8.67 0.27 1.43
CA ILE A 122 -7.90 1.29 0.71
C ILE A 122 -7.88 2.51 1.61
N SER A 123 -6.69 2.99 1.94
CA SER A 123 -6.52 4.14 2.84
C SER A 123 -5.11 4.71 2.71
N CYS A 124 -4.90 5.93 3.19
CA CYS A 124 -3.60 6.61 3.14
C CYS A 124 -3.01 6.81 4.54
N ARG A 125 -1.70 6.64 4.66
CA ARG A 125 -0.94 7.13 5.81
C ARG A 125 -0.66 8.62 5.61
N CYS A 126 -0.85 9.41 6.66
CA CYS A 126 -0.68 10.85 6.60
C CYS A 126 0.13 11.34 7.81
N LEU A 127 1.34 11.81 7.56
CA LEU A 127 2.13 12.55 8.53
C LEU A 127 2.04 14.04 8.25
N TYR A 128 2.05 14.85 9.30
CA TYR A 128 2.17 16.29 9.16
C TYR A 128 3.04 16.92 10.25
N LEU A 129 3.52 18.14 9.98
CA LEU A 129 4.24 19.00 10.92
C LEU A 129 4.12 20.46 10.53
N ASP A 130 4.37 21.35 11.48
CA ASP A 130 4.50 22.79 11.22
C ASP A 130 5.87 23.07 10.59
N LEU A 131 5.86 23.69 9.41
CA LEU A 131 7.05 24.11 8.68
C LEU A 131 7.13 25.64 8.71
N ALA A 132 8.04 26.16 9.53
CA ALA A 132 8.24 27.60 9.69
C ALA A 132 8.89 28.26 8.46
N SER A 133 9.84 27.58 7.82
CA SER A 133 10.55 28.02 6.61
C SER A 133 11.01 26.81 5.81
N THR A 134 11.42 27.02 4.56
CA THR A 134 11.95 25.94 3.69
C THR A 134 13.38 25.53 4.01
N GLU A 135 14.05 26.15 4.99
CA GLU A 135 15.42 25.80 5.36
C GLU A 135 15.52 24.36 5.88
N ALA A 136 14.57 23.95 6.72
CA ALA A 136 14.51 22.60 7.30
C ALA A 136 13.79 21.56 6.41
N PHE A 137 13.31 21.96 5.22
CA PHE A 137 12.43 21.11 4.40
C PHE A 137 13.02 19.72 4.11
N ASP A 138 14.29 19.64 3.70
CA ASP A 138 14.88 18.37 3.26
C ASP A 138 15.05 17.39 4.43
N GLU A 139 15.50 17.89 5.59
CA GLU A 139 15.61 17.11 6.83
C GLU A 139 14.24 16.60 7.29
N GLN A 140 13.22 17.46 7.26
CA GLN A 140 11.87 17.09 7.67
C GLN A 140 11.25 16.04 6.73
N ILE A 141 11.45 16.14 5.41
CA ILE A 141 10.99 15.11 4.46
C ILE A 141 11.70 13.78 4.69
N GLU A 142 13.00 13.79 4.98
CA GLU A 142 13.75 12.58 5.30
C GLU A 142 13.19 11.91 6.56
N LEU A 143 12.94 12.69 7.62
CA LEU A 143 12.32 12.19 8.85
C LEU A 143 10.91 11.63 8.62
N MET A 144 10.04 12.35 7.90
CA MET A 144 8.70 11.85 7.55
C MET A 144 8.77 10.56 6.74
N SER A 145 9.68 10.48 5.76
CA SER A 145 9.84 9.29 4.90
C SER A 145 10.36 8.06 5.65
N SER A 146 11.09 8.26 6.75
CA SER A 146 11.60 7.18 7.59
C SER A 146 10.62 6.76 8.68
N HIS A 147 9.51 7.49 8.88
CA HIS A 147 8.56 7.26 9.98
C HIS A 147 7.11 7.01 9.54
N TYR A 148 6.73 7.32 8.29
CA TYR A 148 5.33 7.21 7.85
C TYR A 148 4.73 5.81 8.02
N TRP A 149 5.54 4.75 8.03
CA TRP A 149 5.07 3.37 8.18
C TRP A 149 4.71 2.99 9.63
N LYS A 150 5.02 3.85 10.62
CA LYS A 150 4.68 3.65 12.04
C LYS A 150 3.27 4.09 12.42
N ILE A 151 2.55 4.75 11.51
CA ILE A 151 1.21 5.28 11.78
C ILE A 151 0.11 4.47 11.10
N ASN A 152 -1.10 4.57 11.64
CA ASN A 152 -2.27 3.91 11.06
C ASN A 152 -2.77 4.70 9.83
N PRO A 153 -3.16 4.02 8.74
CA PRO A 153 -3.85 4.69 7.64
C PRO A 153 -5.20 5.28 8.07
N GLY A 154 -5.62 6.36 7.42
CA GLY A 154 -6.95 6.98 7.56
C GLY A 154 -7.04 8.09 8.60
N VAL A 155 -5.98 8.33 9.38
CA VAL A 155 -5.93 9.39 10.38
C VAL A 155 -4.63 10.20 10.18
N PRO A 156 -4.68 11.55 10.17
CA PRO A 156 -3.48 12.36 10.14
C PRO A 156 -2.79 12.34 11.51
N GLU A 157 -1.49 12.07 11.53
CA GLU A 157 -0.68 12.06 12.75
C GLU A 157 0.52 13.03 12.64
N THR A 158 0.94 13.60 13.76
CA THR A 158 2.14 14.44 13.77
C THR A 158 3.40 13.59 13.62
N LEU A 159 4.47 14.18 13.06
CA LEU A 159 5.77 13.52 12.99
C LEU A 159 6.27 13.07 14.39
N ASP A 160 6.10 13.91 15.40
CA ASP A 160 6.47 13.58 16.79
C ASP A 160 5.75 12.32 17.31
N THR A 161 4.45 12.20 17.01
CA THR A 161 3.64 11.02 17.40
C THR A 161 4.18 9.77 16.71
N ALA A 162 4.51 9.85 15.42
CA ALA A 162 5.08 8.73 14.67
C ALA A 162 6.47 8.32 15.17
N MET A 163 7.30 9.28 15.57
CA MET A 163 8.63 9.02 16.14
C MET A 163 8.55 8.31 17.50
N ALA A 164 7.56 8.65 18.32
CA ALA A 164 7.32 8.02 19.63
C ALA A 164 6.58 6.67 19.52
N SER A 165 5.94 6.38 18.39
CA SER A 165 5.12 5.19 18.22
C SER A 165 5.94 3.94 17.92
N PRO A 166 5.52 2.76 18.44
CA PRO A 166 6.09 1.49 18.02
C PRO A 166 5.76 1.21 16.54
N GLU A 167 6.48 0.26 15.95
CA GLU A 167 6.17 -0.20 14.60
C GLU A 167 4.73 -0.76 14.50
N VAL A 168 3.95 -0.27 13.54
CA VAL A 168 2.59 -0.75 13.30
C VAL A 168 2.59 -1.70 12.10
N ARG A 169 2.29 -2.97 12.35
CA ARG A 169 2.02 -3.94 11.27
C ARG A 169 0.58 -3.80 10.81
N TRP A 170 0.36 -2.92 9.84
CA TRP A 170 -0.92 -2.79 9.16
C TRP A 170 -0.99 -3.66 7.90
N CYS A 171 -2.16 -4.24 7.63
CA CYS A 171 -2.46 -5.02 6.44
C CYS A 171 -3.79 -4.55 5.85
N SER A 172 -3.80 -4.23 4.55
CA SER A 172 -5.01 -3.82 3.83
C SER A 172 -6.09 -4.91 3.82
N VAL A 173 -5.67 -6.19 3.80
CA VAL A 173 -6.56 -7.35 3.80
C VAL A 173 -6.81 -7.84 5.22
N LYS A 174 -8.08 -7.99 5.59
CA LYS A 174 -8.51 -8.39 6.94
C LYS A 174 -8.16 -9.83 7.30
N ALA A 175 -8.29 -10.75 6.34
CA ALA A 175 -8.05 -12.18 6.54
C ALA A 175 -7.71 -12.88 5.23
N TYR A 176 -6.85 -13.90 5.34
CA TYR A 176 -6.50 -14.86 4.29
C TYR A 176 -7.01 -16.27 4.67
N PRO A 177 -7.08 -17.23 3.73
CA PRO A 177 -7.35 -18.63 4.07
C PRO A 177 -6.42 -19.13 5.17
N LYS A 178 -6.95 -19.89 6.13
CA LYS A 178 -6.17 -20.41 7.27
C LYS A 178 -5.28 -21.56 6.85
N GLU A 179 -5.70 -22.29 5.83
CA GLU A 179 -4.98 -23.39 5.23
C GLU A 179 -3.82 -22.86 4.38
N TYR A 180 -2.62 -23.32 4.67
CA TYR A 180 -1.47 -23.09 3.81
C TYR A 180 -1.61 -23.87 2.49
N PRO A 181 -1.08 -23.32 1.38
CA PRO A 181 -0.98 -24.04 0.13
C PRO A 181 -0.31 -25.41 0.31
N SER A 182 -0.82 -26.43 -0.39
CA SER A 182 -0.35 -27.81 -0.29
C SER A 182 -0.38 -28.52 -1.63
N CYS A 183 0.40 -29.59 -1.77
CA CYS A 183 0.43 -30.42 -2.96
C CYS A 183 -0.94 -31.09 -3.17
N PRO A 184 -1.55 -30.99 -4.36
CA PRO A 184 -2.88 -31.58 -4.62
C PRO A 184 -2.89 -33.10 -4.59
N PHE A 185 -1.74 -33.77 -4.74
CA PHE A 185 -1.63 -35.24 -4.72
C PHE A 185 -1.52 -35.82 -3.31
N CYS A 186 -0.64 -35.27 -2.48
CA CYS A 186 -0.29 -35.86 -1.18
C CYS A 186 -0.57 -34.95 0.02
N GLN A 187 -1.02 -33.71 -0.21
CA GLN A 187 -1.20 -32.67 0.82
C GLN A 187 0.10 -32.26 1.54
N GLY A 188 1.26 -32.69 1.05
CA GLY A 188 2.58 -32.24 1.51
C GLY A 188 2.80 -30.75 1.29
N ARG A 189 3.69 -30.15 2.08
CA ARG A 189 3.99 -28.71 2.09
C ARG A 189 5.46 -28.37 1.88
N GLU A 190 6.28 -29.40 1.69
CA GLU A 190 7.71 -29.25 1.44
C GLU A 190 7.95 -29.40 -0.06
N PHE A 191 8.63 -28.42 -0.64
CA PHE A 191 8.87 -28.32 -2.08
C PHE A 191 10.34 -27.97 -2.34
N ASP A 192 10.88 -28.52 -3.42
CA ASP A 192 12.09 -28.02 -4.07
C ASP A 192 11.68 -26.92 -5.05
N TRP A 193 11.82 -25.66 -4.64
CA TRP A 193 11.29 -24.52 -5.38
C TRP A 193 12.17 -24.20 -6.59
N THR A 194 11.56 -24.13 -7.78
CA THR A 194 12.23 -23.79 -9.04
C THR A 194 12.07 -22.32 -9.38
N ASP A 195 10.93 -21.74 -9.02
CA ASP A 195 10.67 -20.29 -9.03
C ASP A 195 9.85 -19.93 -7.79
N GLY A 196 10.22 -18.82 -7.17
CA GLY A 196 9.67 -18.43 -5.88
C GLY A 196 10.02 -16.99 -5.59
N ASP A 197 9.43 -16.08 -6.36
CA ASP A 197 9.58 -14.66 -6.07
C ASP A 197 8.28 -13.85 -6.15
N THR A 198 8.13 -12.99 -5.13
CA THR A 198 7.39 -11.72 -5.08
C THR A 198 5.89 -11.62 -4.77
N THR A 199 5.07 -12.67 -4.71
CA THR A 199 3.62 -12.49 -4.40
C THR A 199 3.10 -13.41 -3.31
N ILE A 200 1.95 -13.05 -2.70
CA ILE A 200 1.33 -13.80 -1.59
C ILE A 200 1.02 -15.26 -1.97
N TYR A 201 0.87 -15.57 -3.27
CA TYR A 201 0.46 -16.88 -3.76
C TYR A 201 1.20 -17.38 -5.01
N GLY A 202 2.32 -16.78 -5.43
CA GLY A 202 3.05 -17.19 -6.63
C GLY A 202 4.33 -17.96 -6.32
N ALA A 203 4.37 -19.25 -6.65
CA ALA A 203 5.57 -20.09 -6.58
C ALA A 203 5.37 -21.40 -7.37
N SER A 204 6.45 -22.01 -7.86
CA SER A 204 6.42 -23.33 -8.50
C SER A 204 7.58 -24.20 -8.04
N GLY A 205 7.34 -25.52 -7.95
CA GLY A 205 8.37 -26.46 -7.51
C GLY A 205 7.88 -27.89 -7.35
N ASP A 206 8.83 -28.80 -7.18
CA ASP A 206 8.57 -30.23 -7.02
C ASP A 206 8.25 -30.57 -5.57
N CYS A 207 7.14 -31.26 -5.32
CA CYS A 207 6.78 -31.70 -3.98
C CYS A 207 7.76 -32.77 -3.48
N LEU A 208 8.49 -32.50 -2.39
CA LEU A 208 9.49 -33.41 -1.84
C LEU A 208 8.91 -34.75 -1.36
N SER A 209 7.61 -34.79 -1.04
CA SER A 209 6.94 -36.00 -0.55
C SER A 209 6.50 -36.96 -1.66
N CYS A 210 6.05 -36.44 -2.80
CA CYS A 210 5.49 -37.29 -3.86
C CYS A 210 6.10 -37.07 -5.25
N GLY A 211 6.98 -36.09 -5.43
CA GLY A 211 7.62 -35.76 -6.70
C GLY A 211 6.69 -35.21 -7.76
N ALA A 212 5.53 -34.65 -7.38
CA ALA A 212 4.67 -33.92 -8.32
C ALA A 212 5.23 -32.51 -8.53
N ASP A 213 5.26 -32.04 -9.78
CA ASP A 213 5.52 -30.63 -10.09
C ASP A 213 4.27 -29.83 -9.73
N VAL A 214 4.40 -28.76 -8.94
CA VAL A 214 3.26 -27.99 -8.41
C VAL A 214 3.47 -26.50 -8.63
N ASP A 215 2.46 -25.89 -9.22
CA ASP A 215 2.36 -24.45 -9.45
C ASP A 215 1.28 -23.85 -8.53
N PHE A 216 1.64 -22.80 -7.80
CA PHE A 216 0.77 -22.04 -6.91
C PHE A 216 0.47 -20.67 -7.50
N ARG A 217 -0.82 -20.31 -7.47
CA ARG A 217 -1.30 -18.98 -7.88
C ARG A 217 -2.36 -18.47 -6.93
N GLY A 218 -2.57 -17.14 -6.95
CA GLY A 218 -3.78 -16.54 -6.41
C GLY A 218 -5.00 -17.02 -7.20
N VAL A 219 -6.15 -17.15 -6.55
CA VAL A 219 -7.39 -17.44 -7.27
C VAL A 219 -7.78 -16.19 -8.05
N GLU A 220 -7.78 -16.28 -9.38
CA GLU A 220 -8.29 -15.24 -10.26
C GLU A 220 -9.83 -15.28 -10.27
N PHE A 221 -10.46 -14.12 -10.04
CA PHE A 221 -11.90 -13.96 -10.21
C PHE A 221 -12.12 -13.19 -11.51
N THR A 222 -12.60 -13.90 -12.53
CA THR A 222 -13.21 -13.26 -13.70
C THR A 222 -14.67 -12.99 -13.35
N ASP A 223 -15.01 -11.72 -13.14
CA ASP A 223 -16.41 -11.26 -13.12
C ASP A 223 -17.05 -11.40 -14.52
#